data_AF-A0A645IUT3-F1
#
_entry.id   AF-A0A645IUT3-F1
#
_cell.length_a   1.000
_cell.length_b   1.000
_cell.length_c   1.000
_cell.angle_alpha   90.00
_cell.angle_beta   90.00
_cell.angle_gamma   90.00
#
_symmetry.space_group_name_H-M   'P 1'
#
loop_
_entity.id
_entity.type
_entity.pdbx_description
1 polymer ?
#
loop_
_entity_poly.entity_id
_entity_poly.type
_entity_poly.pdbx_seq_one_letter_code
_entity_poly.pdbx_strand_id
1 'polypeptide(L)' 'MINVPVSRGFSWKDHPAIMAALGDTEKRLEGRGRVLLRASGTEPLLRVMVEGEDAVVVLDAAEKLAAVVRESAQ' A
#
# COMPACT_ATOMS: atom_id res chain seq x y z
N MET A 1 2.40 -9.14 2.89
CA MET A 1 1.08 -8.52 2.67
C MET A 1 0.61 -7.94 4.00
N ILE A 2 0.11 -6.72 4.00
CA ILE A 2 -0.45 -6.03 5.16
C ILE A 2 -1.89 -5.64 4.84
N ASN A 3 -2.82 -5.95 5.75
CA ASN A 3 -4.21 -5.53 5.63
C ASN A 3 -4.43 -4.28 6.48
N VAL A 4 -4.95 -3.22 5.88
CA VAL A 4 -5.29 -1.98 6.57
C VAL A 4 -6.81 -1.84 6.62
N PRO A 5 -7.42 -1.73 7.81
CA PRO A 5 -8.85 -1.41 7.94
C PRO A 5 -9.17 -0.05 7.32
N VAL A 6 -10.25 0.00 6.55
CA VAL A 6 -10.76 1.22 5.89
C VAL A 6 -12.28 1.22 5.87
N SER A 7 -12.91 2.38 5.75
CA SER A 7 -14.36 2.47 5.52
C SER A 7 -14.76 1.82 4.19
N ARG A 8 -15.96 1.24 4.10
CA ARG A 8 -16.49 0.71 2.83
C ARG A 8 -16.56 1.84 1.80
N GLY A 9 -16.08 1.58 0.58
CA GLY A 9 -16.07 2.58 -0.48
C GLY A 9 -15.02 3.68 -0.30
N PHE A 10 -14.04 3.52 0.60
CA PHE A 10 -12.94 4.46 0.75
C PHE A 10 -12.21 4.70 -0.58
N SER A 11 -12.28 5.93 -1.08
CA SER A 11 -11.71 6.37 -2.36
C SER A 11 -10.20 6.59 -2.30
N TRP A 12 -9.45 5.53 -1.95
CA TRP A 12 -8.00 5.59 -1.79
C TRP A 12 -7.25 6.01 -3.06
N LYS A 13 -7.82 5.76 -4.25
CA LYS A 13 -7.24 6.13 -5.55
C LYS A 13 -7.19 7.64 -5.78
N ASP A 14 -8.07 8.39 -5.13
CA ASP A 14 -8.13 9.84 -5.24
C ASP A 14 -7.38 10.53 -4.09
N HIS A 15 -6.81 9.76 -3.15
CA HIS A 15 -6.13 10.30 -1.97
C HIS A 15 -4.67 10.67 -2.31
N PRO A 16 -4.28 11.96 -2.32
CA PRO A 16 -2.97 12.37 -2.81
C PRO A 16 -1.80 11.74 -2.04
N ALA A 17 -1.92 11.60 -0.72
CA ALA A 17 -0.86 11.01 0.10
C ALA A 17 -0.64 9.52 -0.20
N ILE A 18 -1.72 8.76 -0.46
CA ILE A 18 -1.62 7.33 -0.79
C ILE A 18 -0.98 7.17 -2.17
N MET A 19 -1.40 7.98 -3.14
CA MET A 19 -0.85 7.94 -4.50
C MET A 19 0.63 8.35 -4.54
N ALA A 20 1.03 9.36 -3.76
CA ALA A 20 2.43 9.73 -3.62
C ALA A 20 3.27 8.59 -3.01
N ALA A 21 2.81 8.02 -1.89
CA ALA A 21 3.50 6.90 -1.24
C ALA A 21 3.58 5.65 -2.14
N LEU A 22 2.51 5.36 -2.89
CA LEU A 22 2.51 4.28 -3.89
C LEU A 22 3.58 4.52 -4.96
N GLY A 23 3.62 5.72 -5.55
CA GLY A 23 4.61 6.07 -6.57
C GLY A 23 6.05 6.01 -6.07
N ASP A 24 6.31 6.46 -4.83
CA ASP A 24 7.64 6.36 -4.21
C ASP A 24 8.04 4.90 -3.95
N THR A 25 7.08 4.06 -3.55
CA THR A 25 7.29 2.62 -3.35
C THR A 25 7.58 1.92 -4.67
N GLU A 26 6.83 2.24 -5.73
CA GLU A 26 7.05 1.71 -7.08
C GLU A 26 8.44 2.07 -7.61
N LYS A 27 8.86 3.35 -7.50
CA LYS A 27 10.21 3.80 -7.88
C LYS A 27 11.31 3.07 -7.12
N ARG A 28 11.13 2.89 -5.80
CA ARG A 28 12.13 2.20 -4.97
C ARG A 28 12.34 0.74 -5.38
N LEU A 29 11.29 0.11 -5.91
CA LEU A 29 11.28 -1.30 -6.32
C LEU A 29 11.45 -1.49 -7.83
N GLU A 30 11.69 -0.41 -8.59
CA GLU A 30 11.80 -0.47 -10.04
C GLU A 30 12.84 -1.51 -10.48
N GLY A 31 12.40 -2.45 -11.33
CA GLY A 31 13.21 -3.55 -11.84
C GLY A 31 13.53 -4.67 -10.83
N ARG A 32 13.13 -4.55 -9.56
CA ARG A 32 13.50 -5.49 -8.47
C ARG A 32 12.33 -5.91 -7.57
N GLY A 33 11.11 -5.50 -7.91
CA GLY A 33 9.91 -5.80 -7.14
C GLY A 33 8.64 -5.20 -7.74
N ARG A 34 7.52 -5.38 -7.02
CA ARG A 34 6.20 -4.85 -7.41
C ARG A 34 5.41 -4.41 -6.18
N VAL A 35 4.48 -3.49 -6.40
CA VAL A 35 3.53 -3.01 -5.40
C VAL A 35 2.12 -3.20 -5.94
N LEU A 36 1.21 -3.62 -5.08
CA LEU A 36 -0.21 -3.71 -5.37
C LEU A 36 -1.03 -3.21 -4.18
N LEU A 37 -1.82 -2.17 -4.42
CA LEU A 37 -2.91 -1.74 -3.55
C LEU A 37 -4.25 -2.22 -4.12
N ARG A 38 -5.05 -2.89 -3.29
CA ARG A 38 -6.41 -3.29 -3.68
C ARG A 38 -7.40 -3.24 -2.51
N ALA A 39 -8.59 -2.72 -2.77
CA ALA A 39 -9.70 -2.89 -1.84
C ALA A 39 -10.11 -4.38 -1.79
N SER A 40 -10.47 -4.86 -0.61
CA SER A 40 -11.13 -6.16 -0.45
C SER A 40 -12.59 -6.05 -0.91
N GLY A 41 -13.07 -7.07 -1.64
CA GLY A 41 -14.45 -7.09 -2.14
C GLY A 41 -15.48 -7.53 -1.08
N THR A 42 -15.02 -8.25 -0.05
CA THR A 42 -15.89 -8.83 0.98
C THR A 42 -15.69 -8.21 2.37
N GLU A 43 -14.55 -7.55 2.59
CA GLU A 43 -14.15 -7.00 3.89
C GLU A 43 -13.84 -5.50 3.77
N PRO A 44 -14.02 -4.70 4.84
CA PRO A 44 -13.64 -3.29 4.88
C PRO A 44 -12.11 -3.13 5.05
N LEU A 45 -11.35 -3.61 4.07
CA LEU A 45 -9.88 -3.65 4.09
C LEU A 45 -9.29 -3.10 2.79
N LEU A 46 -8.21 -2.34 2.89
CA LEU A 46 -7.27 -2.06 1.81
C LEU A 46 -6.04 -2.94 2.01
N ARG A 47 -5.74 -3.79 1.01
CA ARG A 47 -4.65 -4.76 1.04
C ARG A 47 -3.42 -4.12 0.40
N VAL A 48 -2.33 -4.09 1.16
CA VAL A 48 -1.00 -3.61 0.74
C VAL A 48 -0.12 -4.83 0.48
N MET A 49 0.26 -5.02 -0.77
CA MET A 49 1.14 -6.12 -1.17
C MET A 49 2.38 -5.54 -1.82
N VAL A 50 3.54 -5.95 -1.32
CA VAL A 50 4.85 -5.61 -1.85
C VAL A 50 5.62 -6.91 -2.00
N GLU A 51 6.27 -7.08 -3.14
CA GLU A 51 7.15 -8.22 -3.45
C GLU A 51 8.45 -7.71 -4.06
N GLY A 52 9.54 -8.45 -3.90
CA GLY A 52 10.85 -8.07 -4.38
C GLY A 52 11.96 -8.99 -3.86
N GLU A 53 13.18 -8.76 -4.34
CA GLU A 53 14.34 -9.63 -4.08
C GLU A 53 14.89 -9.51 -2.65
N ASP A 54 14.85 -8.31 -2.07
CA ASP A 54 15.36 -8.03 -0.73
C ASP A 54 14.20 -7.95 0.27
N ALA A 55 14.15 -8.91 1.19
CA ALA A 55 13.08 -9.02 2.18
C ALA A 55 13.01 -7.82 3.15
N VAL A 56 14.15 -7.20 3.48
CA VAL A 56 14.20 -6.02 4.36
C VAL A 56 13.62 -4.82 3.63
N VAL A 57 14.00 -4.61 2.36
CA VAL A 57 13.45 -3.54 1.54
C VAL A 57 11.95 -3.73 1.33
N VAL A 58 11.51 -4.95 1.03
CA VAL A 58 10.09 -5.29 0.85
C VAL A 58 9.28 -5.01 2.10
N LEU A 59 9.77 -5.43 3.28
CA LEU A 59 9.06 -5.22 4.54
C LEU A 59 8.98 -3.74 4.90
N ASP A 60 10.09 -3.00 4.80
CA ASP A 60 10.12 -1.56 5.07
C ASP A 60 9.21 -0.78 4.12
N ALA A 61 9.22 -1.12 2.83
CA ALA A 61 8.35 -0.53 1.82
C ALA A 61 6.86 -0.81 2.10
N ALA A 62 6.52 -2.05 2.44
CA ALA A 62 5.14 -2.43 2.77
C ALA A 62 4.63 -1.70 4.01
N GLU A 63 5.43 -1.62 5.08
CA GLU A 63 5.03 -0.95 6.32
C GLU A 63 4.87 0.56 6.14
N LYS A 64 5.79 1.21 5.41
CA LYS A 64 5.68 2.65 5.09
C LYS A 64 4.41 2.97 4.33
N LEU A 65 4.12 2.21 3.26
CA LEU A 65 2.89 2.41 2.49
C LEU A 65 1.64 2.13 3.34
N ALA A 66 1.66 1.07 4.15
CA ALA A 66 0.55 0.74 5.04
C ALA A 66 0.32 1.81 6.12
N ALA A 67 1.38 2.44 6.65
CA ALA A 67 1.27 3.55 7.59
C ALA A 67 0.53 4.76 6.98
N VAL A 68 0.92 5.17 5.76
CA VAL A 68 0.25 6.26 5.04
C VAL A 68 -1.23 5.94 4.80
N VAL A 69 -1.54 4.69 4.45
CA VAL A 69 -2.95 4.25 4.31
C VAL A 69 -3.70 4.36 5.64
N ARG A 70 -3.10 3.91 6.76
CA ARG A 70 -3.74 3.99 8.10
C ARG A 70 -4.03 5.43 8.48
N GLU A 71 -3.11 6.35 8.24
CA GLU A 71 -3.27 7.78 8.52
C GLU A 71 -4.33 8.42 7.63
N SER A 72 -4.40 8.02 6.35
CA SER A 72 -5.35 8.55 5.37
C SER A 72 -6.77 7.98 5.50
N ALA A 73 -6.92 6.87 6.22
CA ALA A 73 -8.19 6.16 6.39
C ALA A 73 -8.92 6.48 7.71
N GLN A 74 -8.37 7.40 8.52
CA GLN A 74 -9.02 7.93 9.72
C GLN A 74 -10.26 8.76 9.40
#